data_AF-A0A971SP51-F1
#
_entry.id   AF-A0A971SP51-F1
#
_cell.length_a   1.000
_cell.length_b   1.000
_cell.length_c   1.000
_cell.angle_alpha   90.00
_cell.angle_beta   90.00
_cell.angle_gamma   90.00
#
_symmetry.space_group_name_H-M   'P 1'
#
loop_
_entity.id
_entity.type
_entity.pdbx_description
1 polymer ?
#
loop_
_entity_poly.entity_id
_entity_poly.type
_entity_poly.pdbx_seq_one_letter_code
_entity_poly.pdbx_strand_id
1 'polypeptide(L)'
;MWIKSFRLRRRPIAIALACILVLVAVTTFAFLNDERKSVISVAQLQKALSKAAPESMQPAPDLEKSIVERIKRGQHTFRYDTFGDEAFWGDTLQLHKAIAGQKLGGVGSGVSPNQALAV
;
A
#
# COMPACT_ATOMS: atom_id res chain seq x y z
N MET A 1 -15.71 45.53 78.72
CA MET A 1 -16.31 45.62 77.37
C MET A 1 -15.31 45.11 76.31
N TRP A 2 -15.10 43.79 76.17
CA TRP A 2 -13.94 43.26 75.40
C TRP A 2 -14.15 41.86 74.76
N ILE A 3 -15.30 41.57 74.12
CA ILE A 3 -15.61 40.20 73.58
C ILE A 3 -16.09 40.16 72.10
N LYS A 4 -16.14 41.26 71.33
CA LYS A 4 -16.69 41.24 69.95
C LYS A 4 -15.68 41.24 68.78
N SER A 5 -14.39 41.47 69.01
CA SER A 5 -13.40 41.66 67.92
C SER A 5 -12.83 40.37 67.30
N PHE A 6 -13.04 39.19 67.90
CA PHE A 6 -12.41 37.95 67.42
C PHE A 6 -13.13 37.25 66.26
N ARG A 7 -14.40 37.58 65.96
CA ARG A 7 -15.19 36.91 64.90
C ARG A 7 -15.04 37.53 63.50
N LEU A 8 -14.42 38.71 63.36
CA LEU A 8 -14.33 39.40 62.06
C LEU A 8 -13.10 39.00 61.23
N ARG A 9 -12.00 38.58 61.88
CA ARG A 9 -10.71 38.31 61.22
C ARG A 9 -10.58 36.92 60.58
N ARG A 10 -11.45 35.97 60.94
CA ARG A 10 -11.47 34.59 60.38
C ARG A 10 -12.23 34.48 59.05
N ARG A 11 -13.20 35.37 58.82
CA ARG A 11 -14.01 35.42 57.60
C ARG A 11 -13.22 35.72 56.32
N PRO A 12 -12.29 36.71 56.28
CA PRO A 12 -11.54 36.99 55.05
C PRO A 12 -10.56 35.88 54.68
N ILE A 13 -9.95 35.22 55.67
CA ILE A 13 -9.02 34.10 55.45
C ILE A 13 -9.76 32.89 54.86
N ALA A 14 -10.96 32.59 55.37
CA ALA A 14 -11.79 31.52 54.83
C ALA A 14 -12.22 31.78 53.38
N ILE A 15 -12.55 33.04 53.04
CA ILE A 15 -12.89 33.43 51.66
C ILE A 15 -11.67 33.29 50.74
N ALA A 16 -10.50 33.74 51.17
CA ALA A 16 -9.27 33.63 50.38
C ALA A 16 -8.90 32.16 50.08
N LEU A 17 -8.99 31.28 51.07
CA LEU A 17 -8.74 29.84 50.88
C LEU A 17 -9.76 29.19 49.93
N ALA A 18 -11.04 29.58 50.04
CA ALA A 18 -12.07 29.11 49.11
C ALA A 18 -11.80 29.57 47.66
N CYS A 19 -11.39 30.83 47.47
CA CYS A 19 -11.01 31.34 46.15
C CYS A 19 -9.81 30.60 45.56
N ILE A 20 -8.78 30.29 46.36
CA ILE A 20 -7.61 29.53 45.91
C ILE A 20 -8.02 28.10 45.49
N LEU A 21 -8.86 27.42 46.28
CA LEU A 21 -9.35 26.08 45.93
C LEU A 21 -10.15 26.09 44.62
N VAL A 22 -10.99 27.11 44.40
CA VAL A 22 -11.74 27.26 43.14
C VAL A 22 -10.79 27.50 41.97
N LEU A 23 -9.78 28.36 42.11
CA LEU A 23 -8.80 28.61 41.05
C LEU A 23 -7.97 27.35 40.72
N VAL A 24 -7.57 26.57 41.73
CA VAL A 24 -6.87 25.29 41.53
C VAL A 24 -7.79 24.27 40.85
N ALA A 25 -9.07 24.21 41.23
CA ALA A 25 -10.03 23.33 40.57
C ALA A 25 -10.29 23.72 39.11
N VAL A 26 -10.39 25.03 38.80
CA VAL A 26 -10.58 25.53 37.44
C VAL A 26 -9.35 25.26 36.57
N THR A 27 -8.16 25.49 37.10
CA THR A 27 -6.90 25.26 36.36
C THR A 27 -6.64 23.78 36.12
N THR A 28 -6.89 22.91 37.10
CA THR A 28 -6.81 21.45 36.91
C THR A 28 -7.88 20.96 35.93
N PHE A 29 -9.13 21.42 36.04
CA PHE A 29 -10.19 21.05 35.11
C PHE A 29 -9.88 21.49 33.67
N ALA A 30 -9.34 22.70 33.48
CA ALA A 30 -8.91 23.17 32.17
C ALA A 30 -7.76 22.32 31.60
N PHE A 31 -6.79 21.94 32.43
CA PHE A 31 -5.66 21.11 32.03
C PHE A 31 -6.07 19.67 31.67
N LEU A 32 -6.99 19.05 32.44
CA LEU A 32 -7.54 17.73 32.11
C LEU A 32 -8.32 17.73 30.78
N ASN A 33 -8.88 18.87 30.37
CA ASN A 33 -9.72 18.97 29.19
C ASN A 33 -8.93 19.27 27.90
N ASP A 34 -7.63 19.58 27.99
CA ASP A 34 -6.82 20.00 26.82
C ASP A 34 -6.19 18.82 26.03
N GLU A 35 -6.10 17.64 26.62
CA GLU A 35 -5.58 16.41 25.99
C GLU A 35 -6.49 15.85 24.85
N ARG A 36 -7.68 16.42 24.65
CA ARG A 36 -8.69 15.97 23.66
C ARG A 36 -8.64 16.69 22.31
N LYS A 37 -7.57 17.43 21.99
CA LYS A 37 -7.47 18.19 20.72
C LYS A 37 -6.44 17.66 19.71
N SER A 38 -5.67 16.63 20.06
CA SER A 38 -4.61 16.08 19.19
C SER A 38 -5.10 15.02 18.17
N VAL A 39 -6.37 14.63 18.22
CA VAL A 39 -6.90 13.64 17.26
C VAL A 39 -7.18 14.36 15.94
N ILE A 40 -6.28 14.16 14.97
CA ILE A 40 -6.48 14.58 13.58
C ILE A 40 -7.85 14.07 13.15
N SER A 41 -8.75 14.98 12.78
CA SER A 41 -10.08 14.62 12.31
C SER A 41 -9.96 13.76 11.05
N VAL A 42 -10.81 12.75 10.90
CA VAL A 42 -10.92 11.96 9.66
C VAL A 42 -11.12 12.88 8.46
N ALA A 43 -11.81 14.00 8.62
CA ALA A 43 -11.95 15.02 7.57
C ALA A 43 -10.64 15.70 7.19
N GLN A 44 -9.73 15.91 8.15
CA GLN A 44 -8.39 16.47 7.89
C GLN A 44 -7.48 15.43 7.22
N LEU A 45 -7.55 14.16 7.64
CA LEU A 45 -6.86 13.07 6.95
C LEU A 45 -7.38 12.91 5.51
N GLN A 46 -8.69 12.95 5.32
CA GLN A 46 -9.31 12.84 4.00
C GLN A 46 -8.94 14.01 3.10
N LYS A 47 -8.82 15.24 3.65
CA LYS A 47 -8.34 16.42 2.93
C LYS A 47 -6.84 16.37 2.61
N ALA A 48 -6.02 15.78 3.48
CA ALA A 48 -4.60 15.59 3.22
C ALA A 48 -4.36 14.52 2.15
N LEU A 49 -5.11 13.41 2.20
CA LEU A 49 -5.07 12.35 1.21
C LEU A 49 -5.59 12.81 -0.15
N SER A 50 -6.66 13.62 -0.20
CA SER A 50 -7.17 14.17 -1.46
C SER A 50 -6.24 15.20 -2.09
N LYS A 51 -5.51 15.97 -1.27
CA LYS A 51 -4.49 16.93 -1.72
C LYS A 51 -3.21 16.23 -2.22
N ALA A 52 -2.95 15.01 -1.74
CA ALA A 52 -1.74 14.25 -2.06
C ALA A 52 -1.89 13.33 -3.28
N ALA A 53 -3.09 13.20 -3.87
CA ALA A 53 -3.23 12.51 -5.14
C ALA A 53 -2.55 13.36 -6.22
N PRO A 54 -1.40 12.93 -6.79
CA PRO A 54 -0.79 13.70 -7.84
C PRO A 54 -1.75 13.70 -9.04
N GLU A 55 -1.89 14.87 -9.65
CA GLU A 55 -2.62 15.13 -10.89
C GLU A 55 -2.19 14.21 -12.06
N SER A 56 -1.13 13.40 -11.86
CA SER A 56 -0.60 12.40 -12.78
C SER A 56 -1.30 11.04 -12.77
N MET A 57 -2.39 10.84 -12.00
CA MET A 57 -3.22 9.62 -12.10
C MET A 57 -4.27 9.70 -13.24
N GLN A 58 -4.13 10.67 -14.14
CA GLN A 58 -4.83 10.66 -15.41
C GLN A 58 -4.09 9.67 -16.31
N PRO A 59 -4.67 8.51 -16.67
CA PRO A 59 -4.08 7.67 -17.70
C PRO A 59 -3.85 8.52 -18.94
N ALA A 60 -2.68 8.37 -19.58
CA ALA A 60 -2.39 9.08 -20.81
C ALA A 60 -3.58 8.94 -21.77
N PRO A 61 -3.97 10.00 -22.50
CA PRO A 61 -5.19 10.00 -23.30
C PRO A 61 -5.25 8.88 -24.36
N ASP A 62 -4.12 8.23 -24.65
CA ASP A 62 -3.94 7.13 -25.58
C ASP A 62 -3.53 5.79 -24.94
N LEU A 63 -3.52 5.68 -23.61
CA LEU A 63 -3.05 4.50 -22.89
C LEU A 63 -3.75 3.22 -23.36
N GLU A 64 -5.08 3.27 -23.44
CA GLU A 64 -5.91 2.14 -23.90
C GLU A 64 -5.52 1.69 -25.32
N LYS A 65 -5.34 2.65 -26.23
CA LYS A 65 -4.92 2.37 -27.60
C LYS A 65 -3.53 1.73 -27.64
N SER A 66 -2.59 2.27 -26.86
CA SER A 66 -1.21 1.77 -26.78
C SER A 66 -1.14 0.33 -26.23
N ILE A 67 -1.99 -0.01 -25.25
CA ILE A 67 -2.08 -1.35 -24.67
C ILE A 67 -2.65 -2.32 -25.71
N VAL A 68 -3.76 -1.96 -26.36
CA VAL A 68 -4.39 -2.79 -27.39
C VAL A 68 -3.43 -3.07 -28.55
N GLU A 69 -2.67 -2.06 -29.00
CA GLU A 69 -1.68 -2.24 -30.06
C GLU A 69 -0.52 -3.15 -29.64
N ARG A 70 -0.03 -3.04 -28.40
CA ARG A 70 1.03 -3.91 -27.87
C ARG A 70 0.57 -5.36 -27.77
N ILE A 71 -0.66 -5.59 -27.31
CA ILE A 71 -1.23 -6.95 -27.23
C ILE A 71 -1.39 -7.55 -28.63
N LYS A 72 -1.98 -6.80 -29.57
CA LYS A 72 -2.14 -7.27 -30.96
C LYS A 72 -0.79 -7.61 -31.61
N ARG A 73 0.23 -6.78 -31.37
CA ARG A 73 1.59 -7.03 -31.84
C ARG A 73 2.17 -8.30 -31.20
N GLY A 74 2.04 -8.46 -29.89
CA GLY A 74 2.49 -9.66 -29.18
C GLY A 74 1.82 -10.94 -29.70
N GLN A 75 0.52 -10.90 -29.98
CA GLN A 75 -0.21 -12.02 -30.58
C GLN A 75 0.29 -12.36 -31.99
N HIS A 76 0.58 -11.34 -32.81
CA HIS A 76 1.16 -11.55 -34.14
C HIS A 76 2.54 -12.20 -34.03
N THR A 77 3.41 -11.65 -33.19
CA THR A 77 4.76 -12.18 -32.98
C THR A 77 4.71 -13.62 -32.47
N PHE A 78 3.87 -13.92 -31.47
CA PHE A 78 3.72 -15.28 -30.97
C PHE A 78 3.12 -16.28 -31.98
N ARG A 79 2.37 -15.81 -32.98
CA ARG A 79 1.73 -16.71 -33.94
C ARG A 79 2.56 -16.91 -35.21
N TYR A 80 3.30 -15.90 -35.61
CA TYR A 80 3.97 -15.87 -36.92
C TYR A 80 5.48 -15.65 -36.84
N ASP A 81 5.98 -15.00 -35.78
CA ASP A 81 7.41 -14.66 -35.66
C ASP A 81 8.14 -15.55 -34.63
N THR A 82 7.42 -16.34 -33.82
CA THR A 82 8.04 -17.32 -32.90
C THR A 82 8.23 -18.67 -33.58
N PHE A 83 9.28 -19.39 -33.14
CA PHE A 83 9.79 -20.67 -33.66
C PHE A 83 10.76 -20.59 -34.85
N GLY A 84 11.26 -19.41 -35.22
CA GLY A 84 12.34 -19.28 -36.20
C GLY A 84 12.09 -20.09 -37.47
N ASP A 85 13.16 -20.64 -38.05
CA ASP A 85 13.09 -21.50 -39.23
C ASP A 85 12.69 -22.94 -38.80
N GLU A 86 11.39 -23.25 -38.81
CA GLU A 86 10.89 -24.60 -38.53
C GLU A 86 11.55 -25.66 -39.43
N ALA A 87 11.88 -25.32 -40.68
CA ALA A 87 12.60 -26.22 -41.57
C ALA A 87 14.04 -26.43 -41.09
N PHE A 88 14.68 -25.44 -40.48
CA PHE A 88 15.96 -25.64 -39.81
C PHE A 88 15.83 -26.60 -38.61
N TRP A 89 14.86 -26.41 -37.71
CA TRP A 89 14.72 -27.27 -36.52
C TRP A 89 14.18 -28.68 -36.84
N GLY A 90 13.28 -28.77 -37.81
CA GLY A 90 12.60 -29.98 -38.25
C GLY A 90 13.38 -30.76 -39.29
N ASP A 91 13.80 -30.13 -40.39
CA ASP A 91 14.42 -30.83 -41.51
C ASP A 91 15.94 -30.90 -41.38
N THR A 92 16.57 -29.79 -40.99
CA THR A 92 18.05 -29.71 -40.87
C THR A 92 18.55 -30.39 -39.60
N LEU A 93 18.04 -29.98 -38.44
CA LEU A 93 18.48 -30.53 -37.14
C LEU A 93 17.72 -31.79 -36.73
N GLN A 94 16.53 -32.03 -37.28
CA GLN A 94 15.71 -33.21 -36.98
C GLN A 94 15.50 -33.43 -35.47
N LEU A 95 15.30 -32.34 -34.72
CA LEU A 95 15.18 -32.40 -33.26
C LEU A 95 14.08 -33.37 -32.80
N HIS A 96 12.98 -33.45 -33.54
CA HIS A 96 11.90 -34.40 -33.27
C HIS A 96 12.37 -35.86 -33.26
N LYS A 97 13.33 -36.24 -34.12
CA LYS A 97 13.93 -37.59 -34.12
C LYS A 97 14.85 -37.77 -32.93
N ALA A 98 15.66 -36.77 -32.61
CA ALA A 98 16.58 -36.85 -31.46
C ALA A 98 15.81 -36.99 -30.13
N ILE A 99 14.66 -36.31 -30.00
CA ILE A 99 13.77 -36.40 -28.84
C ILE A 99 13.06 -37.75 -28.78
N ALA A 100 12.55 -38.25 -29.91
CA ALA A 100 11.85 -39.54 -29.96
C ALA A 100 12.76 -40.74 -29.60
N GLY A 101 14.03 -40.70 -30.00
CA GLY A 101 14.99 -41.78 -29.78
C GLY A 101 14.77 -43.00 -30.67
N GLN A 102 15.79 -43.84 -30.79
CA GLN A 102 15.82 -44.98 -31.73
C GLN A 102 14.66 -45.97 -31.57
N LYS A 103 14.21 -46.19 -30.32
CA LYS A 103 13.10 -47.13 -30.03
C LYS A 103 11.76 -46.70 -30.64
N LEU A 104 11.60 -45.41 -30.93
CA LEU A 104 10.36 -44.82 -31.47
C LEU A 104 10.56 -44.31 -32.92
N GLY A 105 11.60 -44.79 -33.61
CA GLY A 105 11.90 -44.37 -34.99
C GLY A 105 12.71 -43.07 -35.11
N GLY A 106 13.24 -42.57 -34.00
CA GLY A 106 14.15 -41.42 -33.92
C GLY A 106 15.63 -41.79 -33.96
N VAL A 107 16.49 -40.89 -33.48
CA VAL A 107 17.95 -41.06 -33.39
C VAL A 107 18.44 -40.90 -31.94
N GLY A 108 19.47 -41.64 -31.55
CA GLY A 108 20.02 -41.61 -30.19
C GLY A 108 19.09 -42.19 -29.11
N SER A 109 19.36 -41.84 -27.85
CA SER A 109 18.65 -42.39 -26.68
C SER A 109 17.25 -41.83 -26.48
N GLY A 110 16.88 -40.74 -27.15
CA GLY A 110 15.64 -40.01 -26.89
C GLY A 110 15.70 -39.20 -25.59
N VAL A 111 14.64 -38.41 -25.36
CA VAL A 111 14.40 -37.67 -24.11
C VAL A 111 13.12 -38.19 -23.47
N SER A 112 13.22 -38.71 -22.24
CA SER A 112 12.04 -39.17 -21.49
C SER A 112 11.28 -37.99 -20.85
N PRO A 113 9.98 -38.13 -20.55
CA PRO A 113 9.21 -37.10 -19.86
C PRO A 113 9.84 -36.63 -18.54
N ASN A 114 10.40 -37.56 -17.76
CA ASN A 114 11.08 -37.22 -16.51
C ASN A 114 12.36 -36.40 -16.75
N GLN A 115 13.11 -36.69 -17.82
CA GLN A 115 14.29 -35.90 -18.19
C GLN A 115 13.90 -34.52 -18.71
N ALA A 116 12.82 -34.40 -19.48
CA ALA A 116 12.33 -33.11 -19.98
C ALA A 116 11.85 -32.19 -18.86
N LEU A 117 11.29 -32.76 -17.78
CA LEU A 117 10.83 -32.01 -16.60
C LEU A 117 11.99 -31.56 -15.69
N ALA A 118 13.12 -32.26 -15.71
CA ALA A 118 14.22 -32.03 -14.77
C ALA A 118 15.12 -30.83 -15.10
N VAL A 119 14.79 -30.07 -16.15
CA VAL A 119 15.59 -28.95 -16.67
C VAL A 119 15.01 -27.61 -16.23
#